data_AF-A0A8J6NZJ6-F1
#
_entry.id   AF-A0A8J6NZJ6-F1
#
_cell.length_a   1.000
_cell.length_b   1.000
_cell.length_c   1.000
_cell.angle_alpha   90.00
_cell.angle_beta   90.00
_cell.angle_gamma   90.00
#
_symmetry.space_group_name_H-M   'P 1'
#
loop_
_entity.id
_entity.type
_entity.pdbx_description
1 polymer ?
#
loop_
_entity_poly.entity_id
_entity_poly.type
_entity_poly.pdbx_seq_one_letter_code
_entity_poly.pdbx_strand_id
1 'polypeptide(L)'
;METYTSLKEDLLEINKDVYALFSNAKSMPGMTAHAFDDWEKTSIGINKQIAEEIIRIAVVGAIKSGKSTVINALFKGDYLKRGAGVVTSIVTRVRSGKSLKAKLFFKSWDDVNSDMQQAMVLLPALNRHWENDRFDIRRQKERMDLQQALSALSSEQLITKGARNASSVLLSSYLKGYESVKEIISSDNVTRQYNGGRFAKHRDFVGEAALAAYLRDIQLEINSEGVDGNIEIADCQGSDSPNPLHIAMIQDYLLLTHLIIYVVSSRTGIREADIKFLSMIKKMGIMDNILFVVNCDFSEHDSLDDVNILVKKIKEELSLIKPDPDIYAFSALYNLFKQQRDHLSPKDEMRLEQWEQETALTEFSGQETERFEWSFHQKLTRERYALLLKNHLERLDVISTGIDHWILLNQKILSKDASSAGEIIEKIKHHQGSMNQMKSVIKSTLDGAVQKIEQKAKTDIDRFFDVRSGKILNDIIEFVRDYHIPYHDYEKNLKVSGFSNTLYLIFQEFKHALDFFMAETVNPELIRFIRQAETGIREQLGSIAGPYELMVQDALVAYSNLMESFGIECIQTKQKKIELPDMDAIKGMIGLSLPPLVAA
;
A
#
# COMPACT_ATOMS: atom_id res chain seq x y z
N MET A 1 -3.71 -15.38 -14.92
CA MET A 1 -4.22 -15.07 -13.58
C MET A 1 -4.95 -16.25 -12.97
N GLU A 2 -5.77 -16.99 -13.73
CA GLU A 2 -6.27 -18.33 -13.33
C GLU A 2 -5.17 -19.22 -12.74
N THR A 3 -3.94 -19.17 -13.29
CA THR A 3 -2.81 -19.97 -12.80
C THR A 3 -2.41 -19.65 -11.36
N TYR A 4 -2.44 -18.39 -10.89
CA TYR A 4 -2.05 -18.09 -9.50
C TYR A 4 -3.15 -18.46 -8.51
N THR A 5 -4.40 -18.10 -8.81
CA THR A 5 -5.55 -18.46 -7.98
C THR A 5 -5.66 -19.97 -7.88
N SER A 6 -5.50 -20.69 -9.01
CA SER A 6 -5.40 -22.16 -9.05
C SER A 6 -4.23 -22.65 -8.20
N LEU A 7 -3.00 -22.16 -8.41
CA LEU A 7 -1.83 -22.60 -7.63
C LEU A 7 -1.98 -22.33 -6.13
N LYS A 8 -2.64 -21.25 -5.74
CA LYS A 8 -2.95 -20.93 -4.35
C LYS A 8 -4.00 -21.89 -3.79
N GLU A 9 -5.07 -22.15 -4.52
CA GLU A 9 -6.09 -23.12 -4.13
C GLU A 9 -5.50 -24.53 -4.01
N ASP A 10 -4.71 -24.95 -4.99
CA ASP A 10 -3.95 -26.21 -4.99
C ASP A 10 -3.04 -26.29 -3.76
N LEU A 11 -2.31 -25.21 -3.44
CA LEU A 11 -1.39 -25.20 -2.29
C LEU A 11 -2.14 -25.23 -0.95
N LEU A 12 -3.30 -24.57 -0.86
CA LEU A 12 -4.18 -24.67 0.32
C LEU A 12 -4.79 -26.07 0.46
N GLU A 13 -5.15 -26.72 -0.65
CA GLU A 13 -5.65 -28.09 -0.66
C GLU A 13 -4.55 -29.07 -0.24
N ILE A 14 -3.35 -28.97 -0.82
CA ILE A 14 -2.18 -29.77 -0.42
C ILE A 14 -1.88 -29.57 1.07
N ASN A 15 -1.92 -28.34 1.58
CA ASN A 15 -1.69 -28.08 3.00
C ASN A 15 -2.75 -28.75 3.89
N LYS A 16 -4.01 -28.76 3.45
CA LYS A 16 -5.12 -29.43 4.14
C LYS A 16 -4.95 -30.94 4.16
N ASP A 17 -4.50 -31.52 3.04
CA ASP A 17 -4.22 -32.96 2.94
C ASP A 17 -3.05 -33.37 3.83
N VAL A 18 -1.96 -32.60 3.81
CA VAL A 18 -0.81 -32.77 4.71
C VAL A 18 -1.24 -32.67 6.18
N TYR A 19 -2.10 -31.71 6.52
CA TYR A 19 -2.66 -31.57 7.86
C TYR A 19 -3.49 -32.79 8.29
N ALA A 20 -4.29 -33.35 7.36
CA ALA A 20 -5.07 -34.55 7.62
C ALA A 20 -4.17 -35.78 7.89
N LEU A 21 -3.01 -35.87 7.23
CA LEU A 21 -2.03 -36.94 7.50
C LEU A 21 -1.52 -36.90 8.95
N PHE A 22 -1.29 -35.72 9.53
CA PHE A 22 -0.91 -35.62 10.95
C PHE A 22 -1.99 -36.15 11.89
N SER A 23 -3.25 -35.82 11.60
CA SER A 23 -4.39 -36.29 12.40
C SER A 23 -4.51 -37.81 12.35
N ASN A 24 -4.32 -38.40 11.17
CA ASN A 24 -4.31 -39.86 10.99
C ASN A 24 -3.11 -40.51 11.71
N ALA A 25 -1.91 -39.95 11.58
CA ALA A 25 -0.72 -40.47 12.25
C ALA A 25 -0.87 -40.45 13.78
N LYS A 26 -1.38 -39.35 14.36
CA LYS A 26 -1.64 -39.22 15.82
C LYS A 26 -2.65 -40.23 16.36
N SER A 27 -3.53 -40.78 15.51
CA SER A 27 -4.49 -41.82 15.90
C SER A 27 -3.87 -43.22 16.06
N MET A 28 -2.62 -43.42 15.62
CA MET A 28 -1.94 -44.71 15.73
C MET A 28 -1.45 -44.98 17.17
N PRO A 29 -1.71 -46.17 17.72
CA PRO A 29 -1.31 -46.53 19.07
C PRO A 29 0.22 -46.59 19.22
N GLY A 30 0.75 -45.97 20.27
CA GLY A 30 2.20 -45.94 20.57
C GLY A 30 2.93 -44.66 20.14
N MET A 31 2.24 -43.69 19.53
CA MET A 31 2.84 -42.40 19.20
C MET A 31 3.00 -41.47 20.39
N THR A 32 4.08 -40.67 20.38
CA THR A 32 4.24 -39.54 21.30
C THR A 32 3.33 -38.39 20.84
N ALA A 33 2.57 -37.80 21.78
CA ALA A 33 1.61 -36.73 21.50
C ALA A 33 2.20 -35.50 20.79
N HIS A 34 3.52 -35.31 20.88
CA HIS A 34 4.25 -34.13 20.41
C HIS A 34 5.05 -34.34 19.10
N ALA A 35 4.98 -35.51 18.47
CA ALA A 35 5.87 -35.85 17.34
C ALA A 35 5.76 -34.89 16.13
N PHE A 36 4.60 -34.23 15.94
CA PHE A 36 4.32 -33.38 14.78
C PHE A 36 3.92 -31.94 15.14
N ASP A 37 4.01 -31.54 16.41
CA ASP A 37 3.44 -30.26 16.87
C ASP A 37 4.05 -29.03 16.17
N ASP A 38 5.34 -29.07 15.85
CA ASP A 38 6.01 -27.98 15.13
C ASP A 38 5.59 -27.91 13.65
N TRP A 39 5.36 -29.06 13.00
CA TRP A 39 4.88 -29.14 11.62
C TRP A 39 3.40 -28.75 11.52
N GLU A 40 2.60 -29.12 12.53
CA GLU A 40 1.19 -28.76 12.64
C GLU A 40 1.02 -27.24 12.81
N LYS A 41 1.79 -26.63 13.71
CA LYS A 41 1.83 -25.17 13.88
C LYS A 41 2.23 -24.46 12.59
N THR A 42 3.22 -25.01 11.87
CA THR A 42 3.68 -24.44 10.60
C THR A 42 2.60 -24.54 9.52
N SER A 43 1.93 -25.69 9.39
CA SER A 43 0.82 -25.92 8.46
C SER A 43 -0.38 -24.99 8.73
N ILE A 44 -0.75 -24.81 10.00
CA ILE A 44 -1.79 -23.84 10.40
C ILE A 44 -1.37 -22.41 10.06
N GLY A 45 -0.10 -22.07 10.33
CA GLY A 45 0.48 -20.77 10.01
C GLY A 45 0.45 -20.45 8.51
N ILE A 46 0.76 -21.43 7.66
CA ILE A 46 0.74 -21.29 6.19
C ILE A 46 -0.66 -20.91 5.70
N ASN A 47 -1.73 -21.56 6.20
CA ASN A 47 -3.11 -21.24 5.80
C ASN A 47 -3.49 -19.79 6.12
N LYS A 48 -3.12 -19.32 7.32
CA LYS A 48 -3.42 -17.95 7.73
C LYS A 48 -2.64 -16.94 6.88
N GLN A 49 -1.37 -17.24 6.60
CA GLN A 49 -0.46 -16.36 5.85
C GLN A 49 -0.91 -16.19 4.39
N ILE A 50 -1.22 -17.28 3.69
CA ILE A 50 -1.70 -17.25 2.30
C ILE A 50 -3.05 -16.53 2.16
N ALA A 51 -3.88 -16.58 3.21
CA ALA A 51 -5.19 -15.93 3.23
C ALA A 51 -5.10 -14.40 3.46
N GLU A 52 -4.05 -13.91 4.12
CA GLU A 52 -3.90 -12.50 4.52
C GLU A 52 -3.02 -11.67 3.57
N GLU A 53 -2.31 -12.30 2.64
CA GLU A 53 -1.43 -11.60 1.69
C GLU A 53 -2.23 -10.82 0.62
N ILE A 54 -2.06 -9.50 0.65
CA ILE A 54 -2.71 -8.55 -0.27
C ILE A 54 -1.63 -7.76 -1.01
N ILE A 55 -1.67 -7.80 -2.33
CA ILE A 55 -0.84 -6.94 -3.17
C ILE A 55 -1.54 -5.60 -3.33
N ARG A 56 -0.88 -4.52 -2.87
CA ARG A 56 -1.41 -3.15 -2.94
C ARG A 56 -0.86 -2.39 -4.12
N ILE A 57 -1.74 -1.85 -4.95
CA ILE A 57 -1.43 -1.05 -6.12
C ILE A 57 -1.98 0.36 -5.88
N ALA A 58 -1.17 1.38 -6.14
CA ALA A 58 -1.64 2.78 -6.11
C ALA A 58 -1.81 3.31 -7.52
N VAL A 59 -2.96 3.91 -7.82
CA VAL A 59 -3.17 4.69 -9.04
C VAL A 59 -3.07 6.16 -8.68
N VAL A 60 -2.07 6.85 -9.25
CA VAL A 60 -1.72 8.23 -8.89
C VAL A 60 -1.62 9.09 -10.14
N GLY A 61 -1.74 10.41 -9.99
CA GLY A 61 -1.64 11.38 -11.08
C GLY A 61 -2.50 12.62 -10.82
N ALA A 62 -2.38 13.61 -11.70
CA ALA A 62 -3.04 14.92 -11.53
C ALA A 62 -4.57 14.82 -11.47
N ILE A 63 -5.21 15.82 -10.88
CA ILE A 63 -6.66 15.95 -10.89
C ILE A 63 -7.15 15.99 -12.35
N LYS A 64 -8.20 15.20 -12.63
CA LYS A 64 -8.78 14.97 -13.97
C LYS A 64 -7.86 14.26 -14.96
N SER A 65 -6.81 13.55 -14.52
CA SER A 65 -6.03 12.69 -15.42
C SER A 65 -6.76 11.42 -15.89
N GLY A 66 -7.83 11.03 -15.18
CA GLY A 66 -8.64 9.86 -15.52
C GLY A 66 -8.37 8.61 -14.69
N LYS A 67 -7.72 8.73 -13.52
CA LYS A 67 -7.44 7.62 -12.57
C LYS A 67 -8.63 6.71 -12.31
N SER A 68 -9.76 7.26 -11.86
CA SER A 68 -10.97 6.48 -11.58
C SER A 68 -11.52 5.81 -12.85
N THR A 69 -11.33 6.41 -14.02
CA THR A 69 -11.70 5.80 -15.32
C THR A 69 -10.79 4.61 -15.65
N VAL A 70 -9.47 4.73 -15.43
CA VAL A 70 -8.51 3.62 -15.59
C VAL A 70 -8.88 2.46 -14.66
N ILE A 71 -9.20 2.75 -13.39
CA ILE A 71 -9.65 1.73 -12.43
C ILE A 71 -10.96 1.09 -12.89
N ASN A 72 -11.95 1.87 -13.30
CA ASN A 72 -13.21 1.34 -13.82
C ASN A 72 -13.00 0.44 -15.04
N ALA A 73 -12.09 0.82 -15.95
CA ALA A 73 -11.73 0.00 -17.11
C ALA A 73 -11.06 -1.32 -16.70
N LEU A 74 -10.15 -1.31 -15.71
CA LEU A 74 -9.53 -2.52 -15.15
C LEU A 74 -10.56 -3.48 -14.53
N PHE A 75 -11.55 -2.95 -13.82
CA PHE A 75 -12.63 -3.74 -13.22
C PHE A 75 -13.77 -4.04 -14.18
N LYS A 76 -13.66 -3.62 -15.44
CA LYS A 76 -14.67 -3.81 -16.49
C LYS A 76 -16.07 -3.29 -16.15
N GLY A 77 -16.13 -2.17 -15.41
CA GLY A 77 -17.40 -1.55 -15.07
C GLY A 77 -17.26 -0.18 -14.42
N ASP A 78 -18.27 0.67 -14.60
CA ASP A 78 -18.34 2.00 -13.98
C ASP A 78 -18.74 1.83 -12.52
N TYR A 79 -17.75 1.68 -11.62
CA TYR A 79 -17.95 1.45 -10.17
C TYR A 79 -17.62 2.70 -9.35
N LEU A 80 -16.46 3.33 -9.60
CA LEU A 80 -16.01 4.55 -8.93
C LEU A 80 -16.67 5.78 -9.57
N LYS A 81 -16.86 6.83 -8.78
CA LYS A 81 -17.40 8.12 -9.27
C LYS A 81 -16.33 8.82 -10.14
N ARG A 82 -16.58 8.90 -11.45
CA ARG A 82 -15.75 9.69 -12.38
C ARG A 82 -15.92 11.19 -12.10
N GLY A 83 -14.81 11.93 -12.15
CA GLY A 83 -14.82 13.41 -12.07
C GLY A 83 -15.10 13.98 -10.68
N ALA A 84 -14.73 13.28 -9.61
CA ALA A 84 -14.77 13.84 -8.25
C ALA A 84 -14.02 15.18 -8.18
N GLY A 85 -14.55 16.12 -7.39
CA GLY A 85 -14.04 17.49 -7.29
C GLY A 85 -12.67 17.57 -6.60
N VAL A 86 -12.02 18.73 -6.70
CA VAL A 86 -10.68 19.05 -6.15
C VAL A 86 -10.54 18.83 -4.63
N VAL A 87 -11.64 18.62 -3.92
CA VAL A 87 -11.72 18.74 -2.45
C VAL A 87 -11.84 17.38 -1.74
N THR A 88 -12.05 16.27 -2.46
CA THR A 88 -12.32 14.95 -1.86
C THR A 88 -11.04 14.11 -1.77
N SER A 89 -10.22 14.28 -0.73
CA SER A 89 -8.89 13.63 -0.62
C SER A 89 -8.88 12.19 -0.11
N ILE A 90 -10.02 11.50 -0.12
CA ILE A 90 -10.09 10.13 0.42
C ILE A 90 -9.51 9.14 -0.60
N VAL A 91 -8.61 8.30 -0.12
CA VAL A 91 -8.15 7.12 -0.86
C VAL A 91 -9.30 6.12 -0.96
N THR A 92 -9.68 5.73 -2.18
CA THR A 92 -10.70 4.68 -2.37
C THR A 92 -10.01 3.38 -2.73
N ARG A 93 -10.02 2.42 -1.81
CA ARG A 93 -9.44 1.08 -2.00
C ARG A 93 -10.47 0.17 -2.66
N VAL A 94 -10.03 -0.57 -3.67
CA VAL A 94 -10.87 -1.44 -4.48
C VAL A 94 -10.27 -2.84 -4.49
N ARG A 95 -11.08 -3.84 -4.17
CA ARG A 95 -10.71 -5.25 -4.14
C ARG A 95 -11.69 -6.05 -4.97
N SER A 96 -11.22 -7.16 -5.52
CA SER A 96 -12.14 -8.14 -6.11
C SER A 96 -12.83 -8.95 -5.00
N GLY A 97 -14.09 -9.29 -5.19
CA GLY A 97 -14.89 -10.03 -4.22
C GLY A 97 -16.13 -10.67 -4.84
N LYS A 98 -16.73 -11.63 -4.12
CA LYS A 98 -17.86 -12.44 -4.63
C LYS A 98 -19.14 -11.63 -4.92
N SER A 99 -19.24 -10.41 -4.42
CA SER A 99 -20.44 -9.57 -4.50
C SER A 99 -20.07 -8.11 -4.36
N LEU A 100 -20.87 -7.22 -4.95
CA LEU A 100 -20.72 -5.77 -4.79
C LEU A 100 -20.97 -5.35 -3.32
N LYS A 101 -19.91 -4.89 -2.65
CA LYS A 101 -19.99 -4.35 -1.28
C LYS A 101 -19.16 -3.08 -1.16
N ALA A 102 -19.70 -2.06 -0.50
CA ALA A 102 -18.97 -0.85 -0.16
C ALA A 102 -18.91 -0.70 1.36
N LYS A 103 -17.71 -0.67 1.92
CA LYS A 103 -17.42 -0.44 3.34
C LYS A 103 -16.86 0.97 3.48
N LEU A 104 -17.58 1.83 4.19
CA LEU A 104 -17.17 3.19 4.49
C LEU A 104 -16.71 3.23 5.94
N PHE A 105 -15.47 3.66 6.14
CA PHE A 105 -14.87 3.85 7.46
C PHE A 105 -15.01 5.32 7.84
N PHE A 106 -15.83 5.58 8.86
CA PHE A 106 -16.04 6.93 9.36
C PHE A 106 -15.02 7.28 10.44
N LYS A 107 -14.61 8.55 10.44
CA LYS A 107 -13.86 9.15 11.55
C LYS A 107 -14.70 9.12 12.82
N SER A 108 -14.04 9.02 13.98
CA SER A 108 -14.69 9.24 15.27
C SER A 108 -14.99 10.73 15.49
N TRP A 109 -15.85 11.05 16.47
CA TRP A 109 -16.02 12.46 16.87
C TRP A 109 -14.73 13.10 17.37
N ASP A 110 -13.84 12.32 17.99
CA ASP A 110 -12.55 12.81 18.47
C ASP A 110 -11.64 13.18 17.30
N ASP A 111 -11.58 12.34 16.25
CA ASP A 111 -10.84 12.64 15.03
C ASP A 111 -11.38 13.90 14.32
N VAL A 112 -12.71 13.99 14.16
CA VAL A 112 -13.36 15.16 13.53
C VAL A 112 -13.07 16.43 14.31
N ASN A 113 -13.20 16.39 15.63
CA ASN A 113 -12.95 17.55 16.48
C ASN A 113 -11.46 17.93 16.49
N SER A 114 -10.54 16.96 16.43
CA SER A 114 -9.10 17.23 16.29
C SER A 114 -8.79 17.93 14.97
N ASP A 115 -9.29 17.41 13.84
CA ASP A 115 -9.12 18.02 12.52
C ASP A 115 -9.63 19.47 12.49
N MET A 116 -10.81 19.70 13.08
CA MET A 116 -11.39 21.04 13.15
C MET A 116 -10.56 21.96 14.04
N GLN A 117 -10.09 21.49 15.20
CA GLN A 117 -9.23 22.29 16.08
C GLN A 117 -7.92 22.66 15.39
N GLN A 118 -7.26 21.73 14.70
CA GLN A 118 -6.05 22.02 13.93
C GLN A 118 -6.30 23.07 12.83
N ALA A 119 -7.44 22.98 12.14
CA ALA A 119 -7.84 23.96 11.13
C ALA A 119 -8.23 25.32 11.75
N MET A 120 -8.78 25.34 12.96
CA MET A 120 -9.15 26.55 13.72
C MET A 120 -7.94 27.25 14.34
N VAL A 121 -6.89 26.51 14.74
CA VAL A 121 -5.58 27.10 15.10
C VAL A 121 -5.03 27.93 13.95
N LEU A 122 -5.46 27.62 12.72
CA LEU A 122 -5.20 28.35 11.49
C LEU A 122 -6.30 29.37 11.12
N LEU A 123 -7.27 29.75 11.98
CA LEU A 123 -8.01 31.03 11.83
C LEU A 123 -8.23 31.79 13.19
N PRO A 124 -7.64 32.99 13.43
CA PRO A 124 -7.60 33.63 14.75
C PRO A 124 -8.86 34.44 15.07
N ALA A 125 -9.63 34.85 14.05
CA ALA A 125 -10.96 35.42 14.21
C ALA A 125 -11.91 34.46 14.92
N LEU A 126 -11.61 33.15 14.84
CA LEU A 126 -12.32 32.10 15.53
C LEU A 126 -11.82 32.00 17.00
N ASN A 127 -10.51 32.03 17.26
CA ASN A 127 -9.92 31.75 18.59
C ASN A 127 -10.43 32.57 19.79
N ARG A 128 -11.15 33.68 19.61
CA ARG A 128 -11.67 34.52 20.71
C ARG A 128 -12.75 33.87 21.59
N HIS A 129 -13.23 32.66 21.28
CA HIS A 129 -14.37 32.06 21.97
C HIS A 129 -14.09 30.73 22.71
N TRP A 130 -12.90 30.12 22.58
CA TRP A 130 -12.63 28.76 23.09
C TRP A 130 -11.42 28.67 24.03
N GLU A 131 -11.10 29.74 24.76
CA GLU A 131 -9.91 29.81 25.63
C GLU A 131 -9.87 28.77 26.78
N ASN A 132 -10.95 28.03 27.07
CA ASN A 132 -10.98 27.05 28.18
C ASN A 132 -11.65 25.70 27.90
N ASP A 133 -12.33 25.50 26.75
CA ASP A 133 -13.03 24.24 26.42
C ASP A 133 -12.64 23.72 25.04
N ARG A 134 -12.42 22.40 24.91
CA ARG A 134 -12.19 21.75 23.62
C ARG A 134 -13.43 21.93 22.73
N PHE A 135 -13.22 22.48 21.53
CA PHE A 135 -14.26 22.59 20.51
C PHE A 135 -14.89 21.23 20.21
N ASP A 136 -16.21 21.17 20.19
CA ASP A 136 -16.99 19.98 19.87
C ASP A 136 -18.12 20.33 18.90
N ILE A 137 -17.99 19.86 17.67
CA ILE A 137 -18.98 20.07 16.59
C ILE A 137 -20.38 19.56 16.98
N ARG A 138 -20.53 18.67 17.96
CA ARG A 138 -21.86 18.19 18.39
C ARG A 138 -22.67 19.27 19.12
N ARG A 139 -22.00 20.29 19.67
CA ARG A 139 -22.63 21.39 20.39
C ARG A 139 -23.15 22.43 19.39
N GLN A 140 -24.47 22.57 19.31
CA GLN A 140 -25.11 23.47 18.34
C GLN A 140 -24.61 24.92 18.45
N LYS A 141 -24.40 25.41 19.67
CA LYS A 141 -23.88 26.77 19.91
C LYS A 141 -22.51 26.98 19.25
N GLU A 142 -21.58 26.06 19.47
CA GLU A 142 -20.23 26.14 18.89
C GLU A 142 -20.24 26.03 17.36
N ARG A 143 -21.14 25.20 16.80
CA ARG A 143 -21.34 25.16 15.33
C ARG A 143 -21.81 26.51 14.77
N MET A 144 -22.79 27.13 15.41
CA MET A 144 -23.33 28.41 14.98
C MET A 144 -22.30 29.53 15.09
N ASP A 145 -21.56 29.57 16.20
CA ASP A 145 -20.49 30.54 16.44
C ASP A 145 -19.38 30.39 15.37
N LEU A 146 -18.96 29.15 15.09
CA LEU A 146 -17.98 28.86 14.03
C LEU A 146 -18.49 29.25 12.64
N GLN A 147 -19.77 28.97 12.33
CA GLN A 147 -20.37 29.31 11.05
C GLN A 147 -20.44 30.84 10.84
N GLN A 148 -20.85 31.57 11.87
CA GLN A 148 -20.88 33.03 11.85
C GLN A 148 -19.48 33.60 11.67
N ALA A 149 -18.50 33.07 12.40
CA ALA A 149 -17.14 33.56 12.34
C ALA A 149 -16.44 33.23 11.01
N LEU A 150 -16.72 32.07 10.38
CA LEU A 150 -16.29 31.76 9.01
C LEU A 150 -16.93 32.71 7.98
N SER A 151 -18.20 33.08 8.15
CA SER A 151 -18.88 34.02 7.26
C SER A 151 -18.39 35.46 7.40
N ALA A 152 -17.75 35.80 8.52
CA ALA A 152 -17.18 37.10 8.82
C ALA A 152 -15.72 37.25 8.34
N LEU A 153 -15.09 36.19 7.83
CA LEU A 153 -13.73 36.25 7.28
C LEU A 153 -13.69 37.09 6.00
N SER A 154 -12.66 37.91 5.85
CA SER A 154 -12.47 38.71 4.64
C SER A 154 -12.04 37.83 3.45
N SER A 155 -12.32 38.28 2.22
CA SER A 155 -11.90 37.60 0.98
C SER A 155 -10.39 37.31 0.92
N GLU A 156 -9.58 38.15 1.56
CA GLU A 156 -8.12 38.01 1.67
C GLU A 156 -7.69 36.89 2.63
N GLN A 157 -8.50 36.57 3.65
CA GLN A 157 -8.25 35.45 4.57
C GLN A 157 -8.76 34.11 4.00
N LEU A 158 -9.73 34.18 3.09
CA LEU A 158 -10.29 33.02 2.39
C LEU A 158 -9.46 32.58 1.18
N ILE A 159 -8.51 33.40 0.72
CA ILE A 159 -7.70 33.15 -0.47
C ILE A 159 -6.21 33.26 -0.10
N THR A 160 -5.47 32.16 -0.17
CA THR A 160 -4.02 32.12 0.00
C THR A 160 -3.38 31.89 -1.37
N LYS A 161 -2.56 32.83 -1.85
CA LYS A 161 -1.83 32.76 -3.14
C LYS A 161 -2.70 32.32 -4.34
N GLY A 162 -3.94 32.82 -4.43
CA GLY A 162 -4.83 32.55 -5.56
C GLY A 162 -5.68 31.26 -5.47
N ALA A 163 -5.56 30.49 -4.38
CA ALA A 163 -6.41 29.33 -4.08
C ALA A 163 -7.20 29.56 -2.78
N ARG A 164 -8.36 28.91 -2.64
CA ARG A 164 -9.11 28.97 -1.37
C ARG A 164 -8.29 28.37 -0.24
N ASN A 165 -8.31 29.00 0.93
CA ASN A 165 -7.64 28.51 2.13
C ASN A 165 -8.18 27.11 2.48
N ALA A 166 -7.30 26.10 2.49
CA ALA A 166 -7.67 24.70 2.70
C ALA A 166 -8.38 24.47 4.04
N SER A 167 -7.94 25.15 5.11
CA SER A 167 -8.55 25.07 6.44
C SER A 167 -9.99 25.61 6.44
N SER A 168 -10.24 26.72 5.74
CA SER A 168 -11.59 27.28 5.60
C SER A 168 -12.53 26.33 4.84
N VAL A 169 -12.01 25.67 3.79
CA VAL A 169 -12.76 24.71 2.98
C VAL A 169 -13.09 23.47 3.82
N LEU A 170 -12.13 22.95 4.59
CA LEU A 170 -12.31 21.82 5.48
C LEU A 170 -13.38 22.09 6.55
N LEU A 171 -13.27 23.22 7.28
CA LEU A 171 -14.25 23.61 8.30
C LEU A 171 -15.65 23.79 7.71
N SER A 172 -15.74 24.44 6.54
CA SER A 172 -17.03 24.60 5.85
C SER A 172 -17.62 23.26 5.39
N SER A 173 -16.78 22.28 5.05
CA SER A 173 -17.19 20.94 4.64
C SER A 173 -17.76 20.16 5.82
N TYR A 174 -17.09 20.21 6.98
CA TYR A 174 -17.61 19.63 8.22
C TYR A 174 -18.95 20.25 8.62
N LEU A 175 -19.06 21.59 8.69
CA LEU A 175 -20.32 22.24 9.07
C LEU A 175 -21.49 21.86 8.16
N LYS A 176 -21.26 21.77 6.83
CA LYS A 176 -22.30 21.38 5.87
C LYS A 176 -22.69 19.91 5.97
N GLY A 177 -21.73 19.02 6.23
CA GLY A 177 -21.97 17.57 6.28
C GLY A 177 -22.56 17.08 7.60
N TYR A 178 -22.42 17.84 8.69
CA TYR A 178 -22.80 17.43 10.05
C TYR A 178 -24.22 16.83 10.14
N GLU A 179 -25.24 17.53 9.61
CA GLU A 179 -26.63 17.09 9.75
C GLU A 179 -26.89 15.74 9.06
N SER A 180 -26.17 15.44 7.99
CA SER A 180 -26.27 14.17 7.24
C SER A 180 -25.57 13.01 7.92
N VAL A 181 -24.55 13.28 8.77
CA VAL A 181 -23.69 12.24 9.36
C VAL A 181 -23.85 12.08 10.87
N LYS A 182 -24.55 12.99 11.56
CA LYS A 182 -24.67 13.01 13.03
C LYS A 182 -25.22 11.71 13.63
N GLU A 183 -26.10 11.00 12.90
CA GLU A 183 -26.68 9.72 13.33
C GLU A 183 -25.83 8.50 12.90
N ILE A 184 -24.80 8.74 12.08
CA ILE A 184 -23.90 7.71 11.54
C ILE A 184 -22.63 7.61 12.37
N ILE A 185 -22.08 8.75 12.80
CA ILE A 185 -20.80 8.84 13.53
C ILE A 185 -21.01 8.61 15.03
N SER A 186 -20.09 7.87 15.64
CA SER A 186 -20.07 7.60 17.08
C SER A 186 -18.75 8.05 17.71
N SER A 187 -18.63 7.90 19.03
CA SER A 187 -17.36 8.12 19.72
C SER A 187 -16.27 7.12 19.27
N ASP A 188 -16.67 5.92 18.85
CA ASP A 188 -15.78 4.93 18.26
C ASP A 188 -15.81 4.98 16.73
N ASN A 189 -14.79 4.41 16.09
CA ASN A 189 -14.72 4.26 14.64
C ASN A 189 -15.87 3.37 14.13
N VAL A 190 -16.74 3.95 13.31
CA VAL A 190 -17.90 3.25 12.75
C VAL A 190 -17.60 2.79 11.33
N THR A 191 -17.92 1.52 11.04
CA THR A 191 -17.92 1.00 9.67
C THR A 191 -19.36 0.82 9.20
N ARG A 192 -19.74 1.46 8.09
CA ARG A 192 -21.02 1.20 7.42
C ARG A 192 -20.80 0.38 6.15
N GLN A 193 -21.65 -0.62 5.95
CA GLN A 193 -21.58 -1.50 4.80
C GLN A 193 -22.84 -1.38 3.94
N TYR A 194 -22.64 -1.18 2.63
CA TYR A 194 -23.70 -1.18 1.61
C TYR A 194 -23.47 -2.35 0.65
N ASN A 195 -24.48 -3.19 0.45
CA ASN A 195 -24.40 -4.39 -0.39
C ASN A 195 -25.37 -4.32 -1.58
N GLY A 196 -25.02 -4.97 -2.69
CA GLY A 196 -25.92 -5.19 -3.83
C GLY A 196 -26.51 -3.89 -4.40
N GLY A 197 -27.84 -3.79 -4.50
CA GLY A 197 -28.52 -2.61 -5.05
C GLY A 197 -28.28 -1.29 -4.30
N ARG A 198 -27.75 -1.33 -3.07
CA ARG A 198 -27.35 -0.12 -2.32
C ARG A 198 -25.88 0.24 -2.51
N PHE A 199 -25.11 -0.54 -3.26
CA PHE A 199 -23.68 -0.31 -3.50
C PHE A 199 -23.42 1.11 -4.02
N ALA A 200 -24.24 1.62 -4.94
CA ALA A 200 -24.06 2.93 -5.55
C ALA A 200 -24.08 4.11 -4.54
N LYS A 201 -24.65 3.93 -3.34
CA LYS A 201 -24.71 4.98 -2.30
C LYS A 201 -23.34 5.47 -1.84
N HIS A 202 -22.28 4.68 -2.01
CA HIS A 202 -20.92 5.15 -1.67
C HIS A 202 -20.52 6.38 -2.49
N ARG A 203 -21.04 6.51 -3.72
CA ARG A 203 -20.73 7.63 -4.63
C ARG A 203 -21.23 8.96 -4.11
N ASP A 204 -22.31 8.96 -3.33
CA ASP A 204 -22.87 10.17 -2.74
C ASP A 204 -21.89 10.75 -1.71
N PHE A 205 -21.26 9.87 -0.93
CA PHE A 205 -20.23 10.28 0.05
C PHE A 205 -18.92 10.71 -0.60
N VAL A 206 -18.48 10.02 -1.65
CA VAL A 206 -17.23 10.37 -2.37
C VAL A 206 -17.39 11.61 -3.25
N GLY A 207 -18.57 11.79 -3.85
CA GLY A 207 -18.83 12.88 -4.78
C GLY A 207 -18.98 14.24 -4.11
N GLU A 208 -19.35 14.26 -2.83
CA GLU A 208 -19.58 15.49 -2.06
C GLU A 208 -18.49 15.73 -1.02
N ALA A 209 -17.74 16.82 -1.17
CA ALA A 209 -16.67 17.22 -0.25
C ALA A 209 -17.12 17.28 1.22
N ALA A 210 -18.37 17.70 1.47
CA ALA A 210 -18.94 17.82 2.81
C ALA A 210 -19.11 16.46 3.52
N LEU A 211 -19.50 15.42 2.77
CA LEU A 211 -19.64 14.07 3.31
C LEU A 211 -18.29 13.33 3.33
N ALA A 212 -17.45 13.60 2.33
CA ALA A 212 -16.12 13.01 2.23
C ALA A 212 -15.21 13.38 3.42
N ALA A 213 -15.30 14.62 3.93
CA ALA A 213 -14.47 15.06 5.06
C ALA A 213 -14.60 14.16 6.30
N TYR A 214 -15.75 13.51 6.49
CA TYR A 214 -16.05 12.62 7.61
C TYR A 214 -15.59 11.17 7.41
N LEU A 215 -15.13 10.82 6.22
CA LEU A 215 -14.61 9.50 5.94
C LEU A 215 -13.12 9.46 6.18
N ARG A 216 -12.67 8.38 6.82
CA ARG A 216 -11.26 8.05 6.95
C ARG A 216 -10.77 7.33 5.69
N ASP A 217 -11.57 6.39 5.20
CA ASP A 217 -11.21 5.51 4.09
C ASP A 217 -12.45 4.80 3.54
N ILE A 218 -12.37 4.28 2.32
CA ILE A 218 -13.42 3.51 1.66
C ILE A 218 -12.82 2.25 1.06
N GLN A 219 -13.44 1.11 1.34
CA GLN A 219 -13.12 -0.15 0.71
C GLN A 219 -14.31 -0.64 -0.12
N LEU A 220 -14.09 -0.82 -1.42
CA LEU A 220 -15.05 -1.40 -2.35
C LEU A 220 -14.63 -2.84 -2.66
N GLU A 221 -15.56 -3.77 -2.54
CA GLU A 221 -15.44 -5.14 -3.06
C GLU A 221 -16.29 -5.21 -4.33
N ILE A 222 -15.66 -5.49 -5.47
CA ILE A 222 -16.28 -5.53 -6.79
C ILE A 222 -16.23 -6.96 -7.30
N ASN A 223 -17.33 -7.45 -7.85
CA ASN A 223 -17.34 -8.71 -8.57
C ASN A 223 -16.84 -8.46 -9.99
N SER A 224 -15.54 -8.65 -10.24
CA SER A 224 -14.99 -8.62 -11.59
C SER A 224 -14.10 -9.83 -11.86
N GLU A 225 -14.18 -10.35 -13.08
CA GLU A 225 -13.33 -11.45 -13.57
C GLU A 225 -11.92 -10.96 -13.93
N GLY A 226 -11.67 -9.64 -13.94
CA GLY A 226 -10.44 -9.03 -14.42
C GLY A 226 -9.35 -8.81 -13.38
N VAL A 227 -9.65 -8.91 -12.07
CA VAL A 227 -8.71 -8.65 -10.97
C VAL A 227 -8.88 -9.71 -9.89
N ASP A 228 -7.79 -10.27 -9.38
CA ASP A 228 -7.82 -11.29 -8.33
C ASP A 228 -8.21 -10.71 -6.95
N GLY A 229 -8.83 -11.51 -6.08
CA GLY A 229 -9.28 -11.11 -4.74
C GLY A 229 -8.15 -10.72 -3.77
N ASN A 230 -6.93 -11.10 -4.11
CA ASN A 230 -5.70 -10.74 -3.40
C ASN A 230 -5.09 -9.40 -3.85
N ILE A 231 -5.67 -8.73 -4.86
CA ILE A 231 -5.20 -7.42 -5.30
C ILE A 231 -6.09 -6.33 -4.68
N GLU A 232 -5.44 -5.32 -4.11
CA GLU A 232 -6.05 -4.07 -3.67
C GLU A 232 -5.52 -2.95 -4.56
N ILE A 233 -6.41 -2.27 -5.28
CA ILE A 233 -6.09 -1.10 -6.12
C ILE A 233 -6.69 0.13 -5.44
N ALA A 234 -5.85 1.11 -5.11
CA ALA A 234 -6.31 2.37 -4.56
C ALA A 234 -6.33 3.49 -5.61
N ASP A 235 -7.42 4.25 -5.62
CA ASP A 235 -7.50 5.54 -6.28
C ASP A 235 -6.93 6.62 -5.34
N CYS A 236 -5.72 7.09 -5.63
CA CYS A 236 -5.06 8.15 -4.87
C CYS A 236 -5.26 9.49 -5.60
N GLN A 237 -5.97 10.43 -4.97
CA GLN A 237 -6.13 11.76 -5.55
C GLN A 237 -4.92 12.66 -5.26
N GLY A 238 -4.28 13.23 -6.29
CA GLY A 238 -3.58 14.52 -6.17
C GLY A 238 -2.05 14.52 -6.15
N SER A 239 -1.41 14.31 -7.31
CA SER A 239 -0.06 14.87 -7.51
C SER A 239 -0.05 16.41 -7.46
N ASP A 240 -1.20 17.04 -7.69
CA ASP A 240 -1.42 18.49 -7.70
C ASP A 240 -2.25 18.99 -6.51
N SER A 241 -2.33 18.22 -5.41
CA SER A 241 -3.04 18.68 -4.22
C SER A 241 -2.30 19.85 -3.55
N PRO A 242 -2.94 21.00 -3.32
CA PRO A 242 -2.32 22.13 -2.64
C PRO A 242 -2.22 21.94 -1.11
N ASN A 243 -2.78 20.85 -0.58
CA ASN A 243 -2.79 20.56 0.86
C ASN A 243 -1.67 19.55 1.21
N PRO A 244 -0.66 19.95 2.02
CA PRO A 244 0.40 19.06 2.47
C PRO A 244 -0.12 17.80 3.20
N LEU A 245 -1.24 17.91 3.93
CA LEU A 245 -1.85 16.76 4.61
C LEU A 245 -2.28 15.67 3.63
N HIS A 246 -2.80 16.05 2.46
CA HIS A 246 -3.20 15.08 1.44
C HIS A 246 -1.98 14.38 0.84
N ILE A 247 -0.88 15.12 0.63
CA ILE A 247 0.37 14.55 0.14
C ILE A 247 0.90 13.52 1.14
N ALA A 248 0.91 13.85 2.44
CA ALA A 248 1.34 12.94 3.49
C ALA A 248 0.45 11.67 3.59
N MET A 249 -0.88 11.79 3.45
CA MET A 249 -1.77 10.62 3.39
C MET A 249 -1.47 9.72 2.19
N ILE A 250 -1.16 10.30 1.02
CA ILE A 250 -0.76 9.52 -0.15
C ILE A 250 0.60 8.85 0.09
N GLN A 251 1.55 9.53 0.75
CA GLN A 251 2.83 8.94 1.12
C GLN A 251 2.68 7.74 2.05
N ASP A 252 1.80 7.82 3.05
CA ASP A 252 1.48 6.70 3.95
C ASP A 252 0.99 5.48 3.17
N TYR A 253 0.12 5.70 2.18
CA TYR A 253 -0.35 4.61 1.33
C TYR A 253 0.77 4.10 0.39
N LEU A 254 1.51 5.01 -0.26
CA LEU A 254 2.62 4.66 -1.16
C LEU A 254 3.70 3.83 -0.47
N LEU A 255 3.94 4.05 0.82
CA LEU A 255 4.87 3.27 1.61
C LEU A 255 4.53 1.77 1.61
N LEU A 256 3.24 1.46 1.66
CA LEU A 256 2.68 0.10 1.65
C LEU A 256 2.45 -0.46 0.25
N THR A 257 2.68 0.34 -0.80
CA THR A 257 2.38 -0.05 -2.17
C THR A 257 3.48 -0.90 -2.80
N HIS A 258 3.00 -1.82 -3.61
CA HIS A 258 3.77 -2.82 -4.31
C HIS A 258 4.05 -2.36 -5.74
N LEU A 259 3.06 -1.74 -6.38
CA LEU A 259 3.12 -1.22 -7.74
C LEU A 259 2.40 0.14 -7.81
N ILE A 260 2.94 1.07 -8.59
CA ILE A 260 2.34 2.38 -8.82
C ILE A 260 1.96 2.47 -10.30
N ILE A 261 0.72 2.86 -10.59
CA ILE A 261 0.25 3.23 -11.92
C ILE A 261 0.12 4.76 -11.93
N TYR A 262 0.98 5.44 -12.69
CA TYR A 262 0.97 6.88 -12.82
C TYR A 262 0.19 7.30 -14.06
N VAL A 263 -0.97 7.93 -13.88
CA VAL A 263 -1.88 8.31 -14.96
C VAL A 263 -1.66 9.78 -15.35
N VAL A 264 -1.22 9.97 -16.59
CA VAL A 264 -1.01 11.27 -17.24
C VAL A 264 -2.17 11.54 -18.21
N SER A 265 -2.72 12.75 -18.19
CA SER A 265 -3.76 13.15 -19.15
C SER A 265 -3.13 13.47 -20.50
N SER A 266 -3.69 12.96 -21.60
CA SER A 266 -3.25 13.39 -22.93
C SER A 266 -3.56 14.86 -23.23
N ARG A 267 -4.54 15.45 -22.52
CA ARG A 267 -4.96 16.85 -22.71
C ARG A 267 -3.94 17.84 -22.14
N THR A 268 -3.34 17.50 -21.01
CA THR A 268 -2.46 18.44 -20.28
C THR A 268 -1.00 18.01 -20.27
N GLY A 269 -0.68 16.76 -20.62
CA GLY A 269 0.66 16.21 -20.46
C GLY A 269 1.10 16.22 -18.99
N ILE A 270 2.42 16.29 -18.79
CA ILE A 270 3.06 16.36 -17.47
C ILE A 270 3.09 17.81 -17.00
N ARG A 271 2.65 18.04 -15.77
CA ARG A 271 2.69 19.36 -15.12
C ARG A 271 3.89 19.46 -14.19
N GLU A 272 4.22 20.69 -13.78
CA GLU A 272 5.26 20.92 -12.76
C GLU A 272 4.97 20.17 -11.45
N ALA A 273 3.70 20.12 -11.03
CA ALA A 273 3.28 19.34 -9.86
C ALA A 273 3.54 17.83 -10.02
N ASP A 274 3.37 17.29 -11.23
CA ASP A 274 3.68 15.88 -11.50
C ASP A 274 5.20 15.62 -11.39
N ILE A 275 6.03 16.53 -11.91
CA ILE A 275 7.50 16.44 -11.80
C ILE A 275 7.95 16.48 -10.33
N LYS A 276 7.38 17.38 -9.51
CA LYS A 276 7.67 17.45 -8.07
C LYS A 276 7.27 16.16 -7.37
N PHE A 277 6.07 15.66 -7.65
CA PHE A 277 5.57 14.43 -7.06
C PHE A 277 6.36 13.18 -7.48
N LEU A 278 6.76 13.08 -8.74
CA LEU A 278 7.64 11.99 -9.22
C LEU A 278 9.05 12.09 -8.63
N SER A 279 9.56 13.31 -8.42
CA SER A 279 10.83 13.53 -7.72
C SER A 279 10.74 13.09 -6.26
N MET A 280 9.61 13.32 -5.61
CA MET A 280 9.31 12.83 -4.25
C MET A 280 9.29 11.29 -4.22
N ILE A 281 8.60 10.64 -5.17
CA ILE A 281 8.61 9.16 -5.32
C ILE A 281 10.03 8.63 -5.51
N LYS A 282 10.84 9.32 -6.31
CA LYS A 282 12.26 8.98 -6.51
C LYS A 282 13.06 9.09 -5.22
N LYS A 283 12.85 10.15 -4.41
CA LYS A 283 13.48 10.28 -3.09
C LYS A 283 13.07 9.16 -2.13
N MET A 284 11.82 8.70 -2.17
CA MET A 284 11.33 7.58 -1.36
C MET A 284 11.97 6.22 -1.75
N GLY A 285 12.60 6.13 -2.93
CA GLY A 285 13.25 4.90 -3.40
C GLY A 285 12.27 3.85 -3.97
N ILE A 286 11.11 4.27 -4.46
CA ILE A 286 10.07 3.35 -4.99
C ILE A 286 9.83 3.50 -6.50
N MET A 287 10.75 4.16 -7.20
CA MET A 287 10.64 4.51 -8.63
C MET A 287 10.73 3.31 -9.58
N ASP A 288 11.25 2.17 -9.13
CA ASP A 288 11.43 0.99 -10.00
C ASP A 288 10.12 0.25 -10.28
N ASN A 289 9.14 0.42 -9.39
CA ASN A 289 7.85 -0.24 -9.44
C ASN A 289 6.74 0.71 -9.92
N ILE A 290 7.02 1.50 -10.96
CA ILE A 290 6.07 2.45 -11.56
C ILE A 290 5.78 2.10 -13.02
N LEU A 291 4.52 2.17 -13.43
CA LEU A 291 4.05 2.08 -14.80
C LEU A 291 3.37 3.40 -15.16
N PHE A 292 3.71 4.01 -16.30
CA PHE A 292 3.11 5.25 -16.76
C PHE A 292 2.01 4.97 -17.78
N VAL A 293 0.80 5.47 -17.50
CA VAL A 293 -0.35 5.37 -18.39
C VAL A 293 -0.71 6.76 -18.89
N VAL A 294 -0.58 6.99 -20.19
CA VAL A 294 -1.09 8.18 -20.86
C VAL A 294 -2.53 7.88 -21.25
N ASN A 295 -3.47 8.45 -20.48
CA ASN A 295 -4.89 8.30 -20.74
C ASN A 295 -5.29 9.22 -21.90
N CYS A 296 -5.48 8.63 -23.07
CA CYS A 296 -5.81 9.33 -24.31
C CYS A 296 -7.30 9.68 -24.38
N ASP A 297 -7.57 10.95 -24.67
CA ASP A 297 -8.90 11.40 -25.06
C ASP A 297 -8.98 11.49 -26.57
N PHE A 298 -9.65 10.53 -27.21
CA PHE A 298 -9.81 10.51 -28.66
C PHE A 298 -10.55 11.74 -29.20
N SER A 299 -11.32 12.45 -28.38
CA SER A 299 -12.01 13.66 -28.84
C SER A 299 -11.10 14.88 -28.99
N GLU A 300 -9.85 14.79 -28.54
CA GLU A 300 -8.91 15.92 -28.46
C GLU A 300 -7.67 15.73 -29.35
N HIS A 301 -7.57 14.61 -30.07
CA HIS A 301 -6.47 14.33 -30.99
C HIS A 301 -7.03 14.08 -32.38
N ASP A 302 -6.57 14.84 -33.36
CA ASP A 302 -7.02 14.73 -34.74
C ASP A 302 -6.39 13.53 -35.46
N SER A 303 -5.23 13.05 -34.98
CA SER A 303 -4.48 11.96 -35.61
C SER A 303 -3.67 11.11 -34.64
N LEU A 304 -3.26 9.93 -35.10
CA LEU A 304 -2.33 9.05 -34.39
C LEU A 304 -0.92 9.66 -34.27
N ASP A 305 -0.52 10.50 -35.22
CA ASP A 305 0.76 11.20 -35.18
C ASP A 305 0.84 12.19 -34.01
N ASP A 306 -0.27 12.88 -33.71
CA ASP A 306 -0.35 13.81 -32.57
C ASP A 306 -0.15 13.08 -31.24
N VAL A 307 -0.78 11.91 -31.09
CA VAL A 307 -0.61 11.05 -29.91
C VAL A 307 0.84 10.58 -29.78
N ASN A 308 1.47 10.16 -30.89
CA ASN A 308 2.87 9.73 -30.88
C ASN A 308 3.83 10.86 -30.51
N ILE A 309 3.62 12.07 -31.03
CA ILE A 309 4.42 13.26 -30.68
C ILE A 309 4.29 13.55 -29.19
N LEU A 310 3.07 13.51 -28.66
CA LEU A 310 2.82 13.71 -27.24
C LEU A 310 3.49 12.65 -26.36
N VAL A 311 3.35 11.37 -26.71
CA VAL A 311 3.98 10.26 -25.98
C VAL A 311 5.50 10.39 -25.99
N LYS A 312 6.09 10.79 -27.12
CA LYS A 312 7.53 11.06 -27.22
C LYS A 312 7.98 12.19 -26.30
N LYS A 313 7.25 13.30 -26.28
CA LYS A 313 7.52 14.43 -25.37
C LYS A 313 7.42 14.01 -23.90
N ILE A 314 6.36 13.28 -23.54
CA ILE A 314 6.17 12.71 -22.19
C ILE A 314 7.34 11.79 -21.84
N LYS A 315 7.81 10.96 -22.78
CA LYS A 315 8.96 10.08 -22.57
C LYS A 315 10.25 10.88 -22.30
N GLU A 316 10.50 11.93 -23.06
CA GLU A 316 11.68 12.80 -22.88
C GLU A 316 11.67 13.47 -21.50
N GLU A 317 10.53 14.03 -21.08
CA GLU A 317 10.38 14.67 -19.77
C GLU A 317 10.52 13.68 -18.61
N LEU A 318 9.90 12.50 -18.71
CA LEU A 318 10.02 11.44 -17.69
C LEU A 318 11.43 10.85 -17.61
N SER A 319 12.15 10.81 -18.73
CA SER A 319 13.52 10.29 -18.79
C SER A 319 14.50 11.10 -17.94
N LEU A 320 14.18 12.35 -17.60
CA LEU A 320 14.96 13.17 -16.66
C LEU A 320 14.90 12.60 -15.23
N ILE A 321 13.80 11.92 -14.88
CA ILE A 321 13.55 11.40 -13.53
C ILE A 321 13.88 9.91 -13.47
N LYS A 322 13.34 9.11 -14.41
CA LYS A 322 13.57 7.67 -14.52
C LYS A 322 14.16 7.34 -15.90
N PRO A 323 15.37 6.79 -15.99
CA PRO A 323 15.91 6.33 -17.25
C PRO A 323 15.03 5.20 -17.81
N ASP A 324 14.62 5.33 -19.07
CA ASP A 324 13.71 4.43 -19.80
C ASP A 324 12.38 4.11 -19.07
N PRO A 325 11.43 5.05 -19.04
CA PRO A 325 10.15 4.85 -18.39
C PRO A 325 9.23 3.91 -19.20
N ASP A 326 8.60 2.96 -18.50
CA ASP A 326 7.55 2.08 -19.04
C ASP A 326 6.26 2.89 -19.29
N ILE A 327 6.06 3.37 -20.53
CA ILE A 327 4.91 4.19 -20.93
C ILE A 327 3.95 3.40 -21.82
N TYR A 328 2.66 3.50 -21.52
CA TYR A 328 1.54 2.93 -22.28
C TYR A 328 0.52 4.01 -22.60
N ALA A 329 0.10 4.12 -23.86
CA ALA A 329 -0.83 5.16 -24.29
C ALA A 329 -2.14 4.54 -24.81
N PHE A 330 -3.23 4.69 -24.06
CA PHE A 330 -4.53 4.14 -24.45
C PHE A 330 -5.67 4.98 -23.87
N SER A 331 -6.86 4.86 -24.46
CA SER A 331 -8.05 5.52 -23.92
C SER A 331 -8.78 4.60 -22.95
N ALA A 332 -8.68 4.89 -21.65
CA ALA A 332 -9.40 4.15 -20.62
C ALA A 332 -10.92 4.31 -20.75
N LEU A 333 -11.38 5.47 -21.24
CA LEU A 333 -12.80 5.73 -21.44
C LEU A 333 -13.37 4.90 -22.60
N TYR A 334 -12.64 4.81 -23.71
CA TYR A 334 -12.99 3.93 -24.83
C TYR A 334 -13.07 2.47 -24.38
N ASN A 335 -12.06 1.98 -23.66
CA ASN A 335 -12.04 0.60 -23.15
C ASN A 335 -13.24 0.31 -22.23
N LEU A 336 -13.59 1.26 -21.35
CA LEU A 336 -14.75 1.15 -20.49
C LEU A 336 -16.06 1.10 -21.28
N PHE A 337 -16.23 1.98 -22.29
CA PHE A 337 -17.43 2.01 -23.13
C PHE A 337 -17.59 0.73 -23.96
N LYS A 338 -16.49 0.23 -24.53
CA LYS A 338 -16.47 -1.02 -25.29
C LYS A 338 -16.96 -2.21 -24.47
N GLN A 339 -16.66 -2.25 -23.18
CA GLN A 339 -17.09 -3.32 -22.28
C GLN A 339 -18.50 -3.11 -21.70
N GLN A 340 -19.02 -1.89 -21.70
CA GLN A 340 -20.34 -1.53 -21.15
C GLN A 340 -21.38 -1.21 -22.22
N ARG A 341 -21.17 -1.59 -23.50
CA ARG A 341 -22.06 -1.24 -24.62
C ARG A 341 -23.55 -1.34 -24.30
N ASP A 342 -23.97 -2.45 -23.71
CA ASP A 342 -25.39 -2.73 -23.41
C ASP A 342 -26.02 -1.82 -22.34
N HIS A 343 -25.20 -1.06 -21.60
CA HIS A 343 -25.61 -0.20 -20.49
C HIS A 343 -25.26 1.28 -20.71
N LEU A 344 -24.80 1.64 -21.91
CA LEU A 344 -24.46 3.02 -22.24
C LEU A 344 -25.71 3.89 -22.42
N SER A 345 -25.56 5.18 -22.15
CA SER A 345 -26.59 6.16 -22.54
C SER A 345 -26.57 6.34 -24.07
N PRO A 346 -27.69 6.74 -24.71
CA PRO A 346 -27.72 6.97 -26.16
C PRO A 346 -26.65 7.95 -26.65
N LYS A 347 -26.27 8.91 -25.80
CA LYS A 347 -25.21 9.89 -26.09
C LYS A 347 -23.82 9.26 -26.06
N ASP A 348 -23.58 8.34 -25.13
CA ASP A 348 -22.29 7.66 -25.00
C ASP A 348 -22.12 6.57 -26.07
N GLU A 349 -23.21 5.95 -26.50
CA GLU A 349 -23.24 5.02 -27.63
C GLU A 349 -22.83 5.72 -28.94
N MET A 350 -23.43 6.87 -29.26
CA MET A 350 -23.03 7.68 -30.43
C MET A 350 -21.55 8.08 -30.41
N ARG A 351 -20.99 8.37 -29.22
CA ARG A 351 -19.55 8.69 -29.08
C ARG A 351 -18.68 7.47 -29.34
N LEU A 352 -19.09 6.30 -28.85
CA LEU A 352 -18.37 5.06 -29.11
C LEU A 352 -18.36 4.73 -30.60
N GLU A 353 -19.52 4.85 -31.28
CA GLU A 353 -19.62 4.65 -32.72
C GLU A 353 -18.72 5.61 -33.50
N GLN A 354 -18.66 6.88 -33.10
CA GLN A 354 -17.77 7.86 -33.71
C GLN A 354 -16.30 7.46 -33.57
N TRP A 355 -15.85 7.07 -32.37
CA TRP A 355 -14.47 6.63 -32.16
C TRP A 355 -14.13 5.35 -32.91
N GLU A 356 -15.10 4.45 -33.09
CA GLU A 356 -14.89 3.21 -33.85
C GLU A 356 -14.71 3.41 -35.35
N GLN A 357 -15.11 4.58 -35.88
CA GLN A 357 -14.80 4.96 -37.26
C GLN A 357 -13.32 5.32 -37.44
N GLU A 358 -12.61 5.68 -36.37
CA GLU A 358 -11.18 5.99 -36.36
C GLU A 358 -10.35 4.72 -36.09
N THR A 359 -10.25 3.87 -37.12
CA THR A 359 -9.63 2.53 -37.00
C THR A 359 -8.17 2.57 -36.55
N ALA A 360 -7.39 3.56 -36.99
CA ALA A 360 -5.98 3.68 -36.64
C ALA A 360 -5.76 3.95 -35.14
N LEU A 361 -6.54 4.86 -34.54
CA LEU A 361 -6.44 5.23 -33.13
C LEU A 361 -6.96 4.11 -32.22
N THR A 362 -8.05 3.46 -32.61
CA THR A 362 -8.63 2.34 -31.86
C THR A 362 -7.72 1.10 -31.88
N GLU A 363 -7.08 0.79 -33.02
CA GLU A 363 -6.12 -0.31 -33.11
C GLU A 363 -4.87 -0.04 -32.27
N PHE A 364 -4.29 1.15 -32.37
CA PHE A 364 -3.16 1.57 -31.54
C PHE A 364 -3.47 1.47 -30.04
N SER A 365 -4.61 2.03 -29.62
CA SER A 365 -5.04 1.96 -28.22
C SER A 365 -5.30 0.53 -27.76
N GLY A 366 -5.80 -0.34 -28.65
CA GLY A 366 -5.99 -1.77 -28.36
C GLY A 366 -4.66 -2.47 -28.09
N GLN A 367 -3.68 -2.30 -28.99
CA GLN A 367 -2.34 -2.88 -28.85
C GLN A 367 -1.63 -2.38 -27.58
N GLU A 368 -1.70 -1.08 -27.29
CA GLU A 368 -1.10 -0.50 -26.08
C GLU A 368 -1.82 -0.95 -24.80
N THR A 369 -3.13 -1.22 -24.86
CA THR A 369 -3.89 -1.82 -23.75
C THR A 369 -3.39 -3.23 -23.47
N GLU A 370 -3.24 -4.07 -24.50
CA GLU A 370 -2.71 -5.44 -24.34
C GLU A 370 -1.27 -5.42 -23.81
N ARG A 371 -0.43 -4.51 -24.30
CA ARG A 371 0.94 -4.32 -23.82
C ARG A 371 0.98 -3.91 -22.35
N PHE A 372 0.06 -3.03 -21.94
CA PHE A 372 -0.10 -2.62 -20.55
C PHE A 372 -0.56 -3.78 -19.68
N GLU A 373 -1.63 -4.49 -20.06
CA GLU A 373 -2.15 -5.64 -19.31
C GLU A 373 -1.07 -6.72 -19.16
N TRP A 374 -0.33 -7.03 -20.23
CA TRP A 374 0.79 -7.97 -20.17
C TRP A 374 1.86 -7.53 -19.17
N SER A 375 2.31 -6.27 -19.24
CA SER A 375 3.35 -5.75 -18.32
C SER A 375 2.87 -5.68 -16.87
N PHE A 376 1.63 -5.22 -16.67
CA PHE A 376 0.95 -5.20 -15.38
C PHE A 376 0.93 -6.60 -14.76
N HIS A 377 0.50 -7.61 -15.52
CA HIS A 377 0.50 -8.99 -15.06
C HIS A 377 1.90 -9.56 -14.85
N GLN A 378 2.88 -9.25 -15.71
CA GLN A 378 4.25 -9.70 -15.54
C GLN A 378 4.89 -9.14 -14.27
N LYS A 379 4.77 -7.84 -13.98
CA LYS A 379 5.29 -7.25 -12.74
C LYS A 379 4.62 -7.82 -11.49
N LEU A 380 3.33 -8.18 -11.56
CA LEU A 380 2.64 -8.86 -10.46
C LEU A 380 3.10 -10.31 -10.29
N THR A 381 3.32 -11.04 -11.39
CA THR A 381 3.54 -12.49 -11.39
C THR A 381 5.01 -12.91 -11.27
N ARG A 382 5.91 -12.22 -11.98
CA ARG A 382 7.31 -12.64 -12.13
C ARG A 382 8.17 -12.35 -10.89
N GLU A 383 7.77 -11.40 -10.05
CA GLU A 383 8.56 -10.98 -8.88
C GLU A 383 7.89 -11.30 -7.53
N ARG A 384 6.55 -11.20 -7.42
CA ARG A 384 5.88 -11.33 -6.11
C ARG A 384 5.09 -12.61 -5.93
N TYR A 385 4.23 -12.99 -6.88
CA TYR A 385 3.46 -14.23 -6.73
C TYR A 385 4.35 -15.47 -6.57
N ALA A 386 5.47 -15.52 -7.30
CA ALA A 386 6.46 -16.56 -7.14
C ALA A 386 7.07 -16.56 -5.73
N LEU A 387 7.52 -15.42 -5.19
CA LEU A 387 8.14 -15.36 -3.85
C LEU A 387 7.17 -15.67 -2.71
N LEU A 388 5.93 -15.19 -2.82
CA LEU A 388 4.89 -15.40 -1.81
C LEU A 388 4.50 -16.89 -1.71
N LEU A 389 4.22 -17.55 -2.83
CA LEU A 389 3.86 -18.98 -2.80
C LEU A 389 5.06 -19.91 -2.61
N LYS A 390 6.23 -19.57 -3.16
CA LYS A 390 7.43 -20.43 -3.10
C LYS A 390 7.88 -20.69 -1.67
N ASN A 391 7.86 -19.68 -0.80
CA ASN A 391 8.20 -19.86 0.61
C ASN A 391 7.25 -20.88 1.30
N HIS A 392 5.96 -20.79 1.04
CA HIS A 392 4.99 -21.74 1.61
C HIS A 392 5.15 -23.13 1.00
N LEU A 393 5.36 -23.22 -0.31
CA LEU A 393 5.61 -24.47 -1.02
C LEU A 393 6.86 -25.17 -0.47
N GLU A 394 7.94 -24.44 -0.23
CA GLU A 394 9.19 -24.98 0.33
C GLU A 394 8.99 -25.50 1.75
N ARG A 395 8.22 -24.79 2.58
CA ARG A 395 7.85 -25.29 3.92
C ARG A 395 7.02 -26.57 3.84
N LEU A 396 6.06 -26.64 2.91
CA LEU A 396 5.26 -27.85 2.68
C LEU A 396 6.09 -29.00 2.13
N ASP A 397 7.07 -28.74 1.27
CA ASP A 397 8.01 -29.73 0.72
C ASP A 397 8.81 -30.39 1.84
N VAL A 398 9.36 -29.59 2.77
CA VAL A 398 10.08 -30.07 3.95
C VAL A 398 9.17 -30.90 4.85
N ILE A 399 7.94 -30.44 5.11
CA ILE A 399 6.97 -31.15 5.93
C ILE A 399 6.58 -32.50 5.29
N SER A 400 6.24 -32.48 4.00
CA SER A 400 5.81 -33.67 3.25
C SER A 400 6.92 -34.72 3.20
N THR A 401 8.15 -34.30 2.90
CA THR A 401 9.34 -35.16 2.95
C THR A 401 9.56 -35.74 4.34
N GLY A 402 9.34 -34.93 5.39
CA GLY A 402 9.43 -35.38 6.78
C GLY A 402 8.40 -36.46 7.13
N ILE A 403 7.16 -36.31 6.67
CA ILE A 403 6.09 -37.31 6.86
C ILE A 403 6.42 -38.59 6.09
N ASP A 404 6.84 -38.50 4.84
CA ASP A 404 7.17 -39.65 4.02
C ASP A 404 8.31 -40.47 4.62
N HIS A 405 9.39 -39.79 5.07
CA HIS A 405 10.47 -40.42 5.83
C HIS A 405 9.96 -41.10 7.10
N TRP A 406 9.05 -40.45 7.84
CA TRP A 406 8.47 -41.06 9.03
C TRP A 406 7.66 -42.32 8.70
N ILE A 407 6.84 -42.30 7.64
CA ILE A 407 6.05 -43.46 7.20
C ILE A 407 6.98 -44.61 6.82
N LEU A 408 7.97 -44.36 5.96
CA LEU A 408 8.93 -45.36 5.49
C LEU A 408 9.74 -45.96 6.64
N LEU A 409 10.19 -45.13 7.60
CA LEU A 409 10.91 -45.59 8.77
C LEU A 409 10.05 -46.54 9.61
N ASN A 410 8.80 -46.17 9.89
CA ASN A 410 7.91 -47.01 10.70
C ASN A 410 7.56 -48.32 9.98
N GLN A 411 7.28 -48.29 8.68
CA GLN A 411 7.04 -49.52 7.89
C GLN A 411 8.22 -50.49 7.96
N LYS A 412 9.45 -49.98 7.97
CA LYS A 412 10.66 -50.81 8.07
C LYS A 412 10.97 -51.30 9.47
N ILE A 413 10.73 -50.50 10.49
CA ILE A 413 10.84 -50.96 11.87
C ILE A 413 9.84 -52.10 12.10
N LEU A 414 8.63 -51.99 11.56
CA LEU A 414 7.60 -53.03 11.65
C LEU A 414 7.91 -54.29 10.83
N SER A 415 8.75 -54.21 9.79
CA SER A 415 9.12 -55.35 8.96
C SER A 415 10.43 -56.05 9.34
N LYS A 416 11.18 -55.53 10.33
CA LYS A 416 12.46 -56.07 10.80
C LYS A 416 12.35 -56.71 12.19
N ASP A 417 13.34 -57.53 12.52
CA ASP A 417 13.52 -58.14 13.84
C ASP A 417 13.97 -57.12 14.90
N ALA A 418 13.71 -57.43 16.18
CA ALA A 418 13.92 -56.50 17.30
C ALA A 418 15.37 -56.00 17.44
N SER A 419 16.36 -56.83 17.08
CA SER A 419 17.79 -56.47 17.07
C SER A 419 18.09 -55.41 16.00
N SER A 420 17.69 -55.66 14.75
CA SER A 420 17.91 -54.73 13.65
C SER A 420 17.16 -53.40 13.83
N ALA A 421 15.97 -53.43 14.42
CA ALA A 421 15.23 -52.23 14.77
C ALA A 421 15.95 -51.38 15.84
N GLY A 422 16.59 -52.04 16.82
CA GLY A 422 17.38 -51.38 17.86
C GLY A 422 18.59 -50.61 17.31
N GLU A 423 19.34 -51.22 16.38
CA GLU A 423 20.51 -50.58 15.76
C GLU A 423 20.14 -49.33 14.93
N ILE A 424 18.99 -49.38 14.24
CA ILE A 424 18.45 -48.25 13.47
C ILE A 424 18.10 -47.10 14.43
N ILE A 425 17.42 -47.40 15.53
CA ILE A 425 17.02 -46.41 16.54
C ILE A 425 18.24 -45.75 17.21
N GLU A 426 19.29 -46.52 17.55
CA GLU A 426 20.51 -45.95 18.14
C GLU A 426 21.23 -44.99 17.18
N LYS A 427 21.40 -45.39 15.92
CA LYS A 427 22.05 -44.53 14.92
C LYS A 427 21.24 -43.27 14.63
N ILE A 428 19.91 -43.35 14.63
CA ILE A 428 19.02 -42.18 14.53
C ILE A 428 19.19 -41.26 15.74
N LYS A 429 19.22 -41.80 16.97
CA LYS A 429 19.45 -41.00 18.18
C LYS A 429 20.80 -40.27 18.14
N HIS A 430 21.85 -40.94 17.68
CA HIS A 430 23.17 -40.33 17.54
C HIS A 430 23.14 -39.15 16.57
N HIS A 431 22.52 -39.34 15.40
CA HIS A 431 22.39 -38.30 14.39
C HIS A 431 21.48 -37.13 14.85
N GLN A 432 20.39 -37.42 15.57
CA GLN A 432 19.56 -36.40 16.23
C GLN A 432 20.36 -35.56 17.23
N GLY A 433 21.28 -36.18 17.98
CA GLY A 433 22.19 -35.49 18.88
C GLY A 433 23.07 -34.46 18.15
N SER A 434 23.71 -34.87 17.05
CA SER A 434 24.52 -33.99 16.21
C SER A 434 23.68 -32.85 15.60
N MET A 435 22.46 -33.15 15.15
CA MET A 435 21.57 -32.15 14.56
C MET A 435 21.09 -31.12 15.59
N ASN A 436 20.82 -31.55 16.83
CA ASN A 436 20.47 -30.65 17.93
C ASN A 436 21.63 -29.74 18.33
N GLN A 437 22.87 -30.23 18.30
CA GLN A 437 24.06 -29.41 18.52
C GLN A 437 24.21 -28.36 17.42
N MET A 438 24.04 -28.77 16.15
CA MET A 438 24.08 -27.84 15.01
C MET A 438 22.98 -26.78 15.14
N LYS A 439 21.74 -27.17 15.46
CA LYS A 439 20.63 -26.24 15.74
C LYS A 439 20.99 -25.24 16.84
N SER A 440 21.64 -25.70 17.92
CA SER A 440 22.06 -24.83 19.01
C SER A 440 23.13 -23.82 18.57
N VAL A 441 24.10 -24.24 17.76
CA VAL A 441 25.15 -23.34 17.24
C VAL A 441 24.55 -22.30 16.30
N ILE A 442 23.71 -22.72 15.35
CA ILE A 442 23.00 -21.82 14.43
C ILE A 442 22.19 -20.81 15.23
N LYS A 443 21.41 -21.28 16.22
CA LYS A 443 20.58 -20.40 17.06
C LYS A 443 21.43 -19.36 17.79
N SER A 444 22.49 -19.79 18.49
CA SER A 444 23.35 -18.86 19.24
C SER A 444 24.03 -17.83 18.33
N THR A 445 24.43 -18.21 17.11
CA THR A 445 25.02 -17.25 16.18
C THR A 445 24.00 -16.30 15.58
N LEU A 446 22.81 -16.79 15.21
CA LEU A 446 21.72 -15.92 14.75
C LEU A 446 21.28 -14.95 15.85
N ASP A 447 21.14 -15.41 17.09
CA ASP A 447 20.81 -14.55 18.24
C ASP A 447 21.87 -13.45 18.43
N GLY A 448 23.16 -13.80 18.34
CA GLY A 448 24.25 -12.83 18.40
C GLY A 448 24.29 -11.86 17.21
N ALA A 449 23.88 -12.32 16.02
CA ALA A 449 23.73 -11.48 14.84
C ALA A 449 22.59 -10.47 15.00
N VAL A 450 21.43 -10.92 15.48
CA VAL A 450 20.28 -10.07 15.76
C VAL A 450 20.67 -8.94 16.72
N GLN A 451 21.37 -9.25 17.82
CA GLN A 451 21.84 -8.22 18.76
C GLN A 451 22.75 -7.17 18.10
N LYS A 452 23.66 -7.60 17.22
CA LYS A 452 24.54 -6.67 16.48
C LYS A 452 23.76 -5.80 15.50
N ILE A 453 22.78 -6.38 14.82
CA ILE A 453 21.90 -5.66 13.89
C ILE A 453 21.07 -4.62 14.65
N GLU A 454 20.51 -4.98 15.81
CA GLU A 454 19.77 -4.04 16.67
C GLU A 454 20.65 -2.88 17.16
N GLN A 455 21.88 -3.16 17.62
CA GLN A 455 22.82 -2.13 18.05
C GLN A 455 23.21 -1.19 16.92
N LYS A 456 23.45 -1.74 15.72
CA LYS A 456 23.72 -0.94 14.53
C LYS A 456 22.52 -0.09 14.15
N ALA A 457 21.31 -0.67 14.10
CA ALA A 457 20.09 0.05 13.79
C ALA A 457 19.85 1.21 14.77
N LYS A 458 20.07 0.99 16.07
CA LYS A 458 19.99 2.06 17.08
C LYS A 458 20.99 3.18 16.81
N THR A 459 22.24 2.83 16.50
CA THR A 459 23.29 3.80 16.18
C THR A 459 22.97 4.59 14.91
N ASP A 460 22.43 3.92 13.89
CA ASP A 460 22.02 4.55 12.64
C ASP A 460 20.83 5.50 12.85
N ILE A 461 19.85 5.14 13.71
CA ILE A 461 18.74 6.01 14.12
C ILE A 461 19.27 7.24 14.87
N ASP A 462 20.12 7.03 15.88
CA ASP A 462 20.69 8.12 16.67
C ASP A 462 21.48 9.10 15.78
N ARG A 463 22.27 8.58 14.82
CA ARG A 463 23.01 9.38 13.85
C ARG A 463 22.09 10.13 12.89
N PHE A 464 21.01 9.50 12.45
CA PHE A 464 20.04 10.09 11.52
C PHE A 464 19.32 11.30 12.14
N PHE A 465 19.01 11.20 13.44
CA PHE A 465 18.38 12.27 14.23
C PHE A 465 19.37 13.09 15.06
N ASP A 466 20.68 13.01 14.81
CA ASP A 466 21.65 13.81 15.56
C ASP A 466 21.57 15.29 15.15
N VAL A 467 21.55 16.20 16.13
CA VAL A 467 21.37 17.64 15.90
C VAL A 467 22.58 18.29 15.21
N ARG A 468 23.78 17.72 15.33
CA ARG A 468 25.03 18.31 14.81
C ARG A 468 25.53 17.64 13.53
N SER A 469 25.18 16.39 13.31
CA SER A 469 25.69 15.55 12.24
C SER A 469 24.61 14.83 11.44
N GLY A 470 23.36 14.83 11.94
CA GLY A 470 22.19 14.30 11.27
C GLY A 470 21.62 15.31 10.28
N LYS A 471 21.11 14.80 9.17
CA LYS A 471 20.63 15.63 8.06
C LYS A 471 19.26 16.23 8.36
N ILE A 472 18.33 15.45 8.93
CA ILE A 472 16.92 15.87 9.04
C ILE A 472 16.70 16.99 10.06
N LEU A 473 17.19 16.82 11.29
CA LEU A 473 16.93 17.82 12.34
C LEU A 473 17.64 19.14 12.06
N ASN A 474 18.84 19.09 11.49
CA ASN A 474 19.52 20.29 11.05
C ASN A 474 18.78 20.98 9.89
N ASP A 475 18.34 20.23 8.87
CA ASP A 475 17.56 20.77 7.74
C ASP A 475 16.27 21.47 8.22
N ILE A 476 15.56 20.90 9.21
CA ILE A 476 14.36 21.53 9.81
C ILE A 476 14.74 22.81 10.58
N ILE A 477 15.80 22.76 11.39
CA ILE A 477 16.22 23.94 12.18
C ILE A 477 16.72 25.06 11.26
N GLU A 478 17.49 24.74 10.22
CA GLU A 478 17.94 25.69 9.20
C GLU A 478 16.76 26.28 8.46
N PHE A 479 15.79 25.48 8.02
CA PHE A 479 14.57 25.99 7.39
C PHE A 479 13.84 27.00 8.28
N VAL A 480 13.69 26.71 9.58
CA VAL A 480 13.04 27.61 10.54
C VAL A 480 13.84 28.90 10.76
N ARG A 481 15.18 28.82 10.82
CA ARG A 481 16.06 29.98 11.03
C ARG A 481 16.19 30.87 9.81
N ASP A 482 16.25 30.27 8.63
CA ASP A 482 16.46 30.95 7.34
C ASP A 482 15.13 31.36 6.68
N TYR A 483 14.00 31.15 7.36
CA TYR A 483 12.71 31.60 6.86
C TYR A 483 12.63 33.13 6.86
N HIS A 484 12.72 33.72 5.66
CA HIS A 484 12.61 35.17 5.48
C HIS A 484 11.16 35.57 5.24
N ILE A 485 10.65 36.43 6.12
CA ILE A 485 9.31 37.02 5.97
C ILE A 485 9.40 38.18 4.97
N PRO A 486 8.66 38.16 3.85
CA PRO A 486 8.62 39.27 2.90
C PRO A 486 7.76 40.42 3.47
N TYR A 487 8.33 41.21 4.39
CA TYR A 487 7.60 42.25 5.14
C TYR A 487 6.82 43.25 4.26
N HIS A 488 7.31 43.52 3.05
CA HIS A 488 6.68 44.42 2.09
C HIS A 488 5.27 43.96 1.67
N ASP A 489 5.04 42.66 1.58
CA ASP A 489 3.74 42.09 1.16
C ASP A 489 2.65 42.28 2.22
N TYR A 490 3.07 42.54 3.46
CA TYR A 490 2.20 42.66 4.63
C TYR A 490 1.94 44.11 5.07
N GLU A 491 2.64 45.10 4.50
CA GLU A 491 2.51 46.50 4.92
C GLU A 491 1.08 47.05 4.77
N LYS A 492 0.39 46.68 3.68
CA LYS A 492 -1.01 47.08 3.46
C LYS A 492 -1.93 46.43 4.47
N ASN A 493 -1.75 45.14 4.73
CA ASN A 493 -2.54 44.39 5.71
C ASN A 493 -2.30 44.89 7.15
N LEU A 494 -1.07 45.28 7.49
CA LEU A 494 -0.75 45.86 8.79
C LEU A 494 -1.53 47.16 9.05
N LYS A 495 -1.71 47.99 8.02
CA LYS A 495 -2.43 49.27 8.10
C LYS A 495 -3.96 49.11 8.14
N VAL A 496 -4.50 48.10 7.47
CA VAL A 496 -5.95 47.89 7.34
C VAL A 496 -6.51 46.96 8.42
N SER A 497 -5.82 45.84 8.67
CA SER A 497 -6.32 44.72 9.50
C SER A 497 -5.69 44.66 10.89
N GLY A 498 -4.66 45.47 11.16
CA GLY A 498 -3.98 45.58 12.45
C GLY A 498 -2.91 44.50 12.69
N PHE A 499 -2.04 44.74 13.69
CA PHE A 499 -0.83 43.94 13.96
C PHE A 499 -1.11 42.45 14.19
N SER A 500 -2.08 42.10 15.05
CA SER A 500 -2.35 40.70 15.42
C SER A 500 -2.81 39.85 14.24
N ASN A 501 -3.65 40.42 13.35
CA ASN A 501 -4.12 39.72 12.16
C ASN A 501 -2.98 39.53 11.14
N THR A 502 -2.09 40.52 11.01
CA THR A 502 -0.93 40.40 10.12
C THR A 502 0.11 39.41 10.63
N LEU A 503 0.45 39.43 11.93
CA LEU A 503 1.34 38.44 12.54
C LEU A 503 0.84 37.01 12.33
N TYR A 504 -0.48 36.87 12.30
CA TYR A 504 -1.12 35.60 12.08
C TYR A 504 -1.05 35.10 10.64
N LEU A 505 -1.30 35.98 9.67
CA LEU A 505 -1.13 35.64 8.25
C LEU A 505 0.32 35.16 8.01
N ILE A 506 1.29 35.83 8.63
CA ILE A 506 2.69 35.43 8.62
C ILE A 506 2.87 34.03 9.24
N PHE A 507 2.26 33.76 10.40
CA PHE A 507 2.32 32.43 11.03
C PHE A 507 1.69 31.34 10.15
N GLN A 508 0.55 31.59 9.52
CA GLN A 508 -0.08 30.65 8.59
C GLN A 508 0.82 30.36 7.40
N GLU A 509 1.40 31.39 6.78
CA GLU A 509 2.30 31.21 5.65
C GLU A 509 3.56 30.44 6.05
N PHE A 510 4.12 30.73 7.23
CA PHE A 510 5.22 29.98 7.80
C PHE A 510 4.85 28.51 8.03
N LYS A 511 3.71 28.24 8.70
CA LYS A 511 3.27 26.87 8.96
C LYS A 511 3.01 26.12 7.66
N HIS A 512 2.33 26.72 6.69
CA HIS A 512 2.12 26.11 5.38
C HIS A 512 3.44 25.81 4.67
N ALA A 513 4.42 26.72 4.73
CA ALA A 513 5.73 26.48 4.16
C ALA A 513 6.49 25.35 4.89
N LEU A 514 6.38 25.28 6.21
CA LEU A 514 6.95 24.21 7.03
C LEU A 514 6.29 22.85 6.72
N ASP A 515 4.97 22.77 6.70
CA ASP A 515 4.23 21.55 6.39
C ASP A 515 4.58 21.04 4.98
N PHE A 516 4.75 21.96 4.03
CA PHE A 516 5.20 21.63 2.68
C PHE A 516 6.64 21.14 2.65
N PHE A 517 7.54 21.78 3.40
CA PHE A 517 8.93 21.33 3.55
C PHE A 517 9.02 19.93 4.17
N MET A 518 8.21 19.67 5.20
CA MET A 518 8.09 18.36 5.83
C MET A 518 7.63 17.31 4.81
N ALA A 519 6.57 17.59 4.05
CA ALA A 519 6.03 16.67 3.06
C ALA A 519 6.97 16.41 1.86
N GLU A 520 7.67 17.44 1.33
CA GLU A 520 8.50 17.28 0.12
C GLU A 520 9.94 16.81 0.38
N THR A 521 10.43 17.01 1.61
CA THR A 521 11.84 16.76 1.94
C THR A 521 11.99 15.79 3.11
N VAL A 522 11.38 16.08 4.25
CA VAL A 522 11.59 15.27 5.47
C VAL A 522 10.94 13.90 5.38
N ASN A 523 9.64 13.82 5.04
CA ASN A 523 8.90 12.57 4.96
C ASN A 523 9.52 11.58 3.95
N PRO A 524 9.88 11.98 2.71
CA PRO A 524 10.53 11.08 1.76
C PRO A 524 11.88 10.54 2.26
N GLU A 525 12.67 11.37 2.94
CA GLU A 525 13.96 10.97 3.50
C GLU A 525 13.80 9.98 4.66
N LEU A 526 12.79 10.19 5.52
CA LEU A 526 12.42 9.25 6.58
C LEU A 526 12.00 7.91 6.00
N ILE A 527 11.13 7.91 4.99
CA ILE A 527 10.69 6.69 4.28
C ILE A 527 11.89 5.96 3.65
N ARG A 528 12.80 6.71 3.01
CA ARG A 528 14.02 6.15 2.42
C ARG A 528 14.90 5.49 3.48
N PHE A 529 15.08 6.15 4.62
CA PHE A 529 15.85 5.60 5.74
C PHE A 529 15.24 4.31 6.27
N ILE A 530 13.92 4.25 6.47
CA ILE A 530 13.22 3.03 6.90
C ILE A 530 13.49 1.89 5.91
N ARG A 531 13.33 2.12 4.60
CA ARG A 531 13.58 1.10 3.57
C ARG A 531 15.04 0.65 3.49
N GLN A 532 15.99 1.57 3.68
CA GLN A 532 17.41 1.24 3.74
C GLN A 532 17.75 0.40 4.97
N ALA A 533 17.17 0.73 6.12
CA ALA A 533 17.32 -0.06 7.33
C ALA A 533 16.73 -1.47 7.13
N GLU A 534 15.52 -1.60 6.58
CA GLU A 534 14.88 -2.89 6.29
C GLU A 534 15.70 -3.74 5.31
N THR A 535 16.18 -3.15 4.21
CA THR A 535 17.05 -3.82 3.24
C THR A 535 18.35 -4.25 3.90
N GLY A 536 18.98 -3.38 4.70
CA GLY A 536 20.22 -3.69 5.42
C GLY A 536 20.06 -4.83 6.41
N ILE A 537 18.94 -4.90 7.15
CA ILE A 537 18.62 -6.03 8.03
C ILE A 537 18.54 -7.33 7.23
N ARG A 538 17.82 -7.32 6.09
CA ARG A 538 17.64 -8.49 5.22
C ARG A 538 18.98 -8.97 4.64
N GLU A 539 19.80 -8.07 4.13
CA GLU A 539 21.11 -8.40 3.56
C GLU A 539 22.07 -8.95 4.62
N GLN A 540 22.13 -8.34 5.80
CA GLN A 540 22.98 -8.81 6.89
C GLN A 540 22.54 -10.19 7.40
N LEU A 541 21.24 -10.40 7.62
CA LEU A 541 20.73 -11.72 7.99
C LEU A 541 20.99 -12.75 6.89
N GLY A 542 20.81 -12.39 5.62
CA GLY A 542 21.03 -13.29 4.49
C GLY A 542 22.50 -13.72 4.38
N SER A 543 23.42 -12.78 4.55
CA SER A 543 24.87 -13.04 4.55
C SER A 543 25.29 -13.97 5.70
N ILE A 544 24.67 -13.81 6.88
CA ILE A 544 24.98 -14.64 8.06
C ILE A 544 24.34 -16.02 7.96
N ALA A 545 23.14 -16.13 7.39
CA ALA A 545 22.41 -17.39 7.25
C ALA A 545 22.99 -18.30 6.16
N GLY A 546 23.54 -17.74 5.08
CA GLY A 546 24.03 -18.50 3.93
C GLY A 546 25.04 -19.62 4.26
N PRO A 547 26.08 -19.39 5.07
CA PRO A 547 27.02 -20.44 5.47
C PRO A 547 26.37 -21.59 6.26
N TYR A 548 25.39 -21.29 7.11
CA TYR A 548 24.67 -22.31 7.89
C TYR A 548 23.72 -23.13 7.03
N GLU A 549 23.24 -22.56 5.93
CA GLU A 549 22.44 -23.27 4.97
C GLU A 549 23.20 -24.46 4.38
N LEU A 550 24.46 -24.25 3.96
CA LEU A 550 25.33 -25.32 3.46
C LEU A 550 25.57 -26.39 4.54
N MET A 551 25.80 -25.97 5.79
CA MET A 551 25.98 -26.90 6.90
C MET A 551 24.74 -27.78 7.14
N VAL A 552 23.53 -27.20 7.06
CA VAL A 552 22.28 -27.95 7.20
C VAL A 552 22.08 -28.88 6.01
N GLN A 553 22.38 -28.43 4.78
CA GLN A 553 22.32 -29.27 3.59
C GLN A 553 23.27 -30.46 3.70
N ASP A 554 24.52 -30.26 4.09
CA ASP A 554 25.50 -31.34 4.29
C ASP A 554 25.04 -32.35 5.34
N ALA A 555 24.43 -31.86 6.43
CA ALA A 555 23.88 -32.72 7.48
C ALA A 555 22.69 -33.55 6.97
N LEU A 556 21.82 -32.96 6.16
CA LEU A 556 20.69 -33.66 5.53
C LEU A 556 21.15 -34.69 4.49
N VAL A 557 22.22 -34.41 3.74
CA VAL A 557 22.84 -35.38 2.82
C VAL A 557 23.45 -36.54 3.61
N ALA A 558 24.17 -36.25 4.70
CA ALA A 558 24.71 -37.28 5.58
C ALA A 558 23.63 -38.15 6.20
N TYR A 559 22.50 -37.55 6.60
CA TYR A 559 21.31 -38.28 7.06
C TYR A 559 20.71 -39.17 5.97
N SER A 560 20.56 -38.63 4.75
CA SER A 560 19.99 -39.36 3.62
C SER A 560 20.84 -40.57 3.24
N ASN A 561 22.16 -40.42 3.18
CA ASN A 561 23.10 -41.52 2.94
C ASN A 561 23.01 -42.60 4.05
N LEU A 562 22.81 -42.18 5.30
CA LEU A 562 22.59 -43.11 6.41
C LEU A 562 21.27 -43.87 6.25
N MET A 563 20.20 -43.22 5.78
CA MET A 563 18.92 -43.85 5.50
C MET A 563 18.99 -44.81 4.29
N GLU A 564 19.70 -44.44 3.23
CA GLU A 564 19.98 -45.32 2.09
C GLU A 564 20.73 -46.59 2.51
N SER A 565 21.64 -46.49 3.49
CA SER A 565 22.34 -47.68 4.04
C SER A 565 21.40 -48.69 4.73
N PHE A 566 20.19 -48.25 5.12
CA PHE A 566 19.11 -49.11 5.62
C PHE A 566 18.10 -49.49 4.53
N GLY A 567 18.45 -49.23 3.26
CA GLY A 567 17.66 -49.41 2.06
C GLY A 567 16.50 -48.44 1.92
N ILE A 568 16.44 -47.37 2.73
CA ILE A 568 15.38 -46.36 2.66
C ILE A 568 15.83 -45.40 1.56
N GLU A 569 15.20 -45.49 0.39
CA GLU A 569 15.43 -44.48 -0.65
C GLU A 569 14.91 -43.14 -0.12
N CYS A 570 15.82 -42.25 0.22
CA CYS A 570 15.49 -40.86 0.51
C CYS A 570 15.33 -40.12 -0.82
N ILE A 571 14.23 -39.42 -1.00
CA ILE A 571 14.06 -38.51 -2.12
C ILE A 571 15.15 -37.45 -1.96
N GLN A 572 16.09 -37.38 -2.92
CA GLN A 572 17.08 -36.32 -2.95
C GLN A 572 16.37 -34.97 -3.07
N THR A 573 16.17 -34.29 -1.95
CA THR A 573 15.71 -32.91 -1.93
C THR A 573 16.72 -32.09 -2.72
N LYS A 574 16.32 -31.59 -3.89
CA LYS A 574 17.11 -30.66 -4.70
C LYS A 574 17.71 -29.61 -3.77
N GLN A 575 19.01 -29.35 -3.90
CA GLN A 575 19.70 -28.24 -3.25
C GLN A 575 18.93 -26.95 -3.56
N LYS A 576 18.14 -26.47 -2.60
CA LYS A 576 17.29 -25.30 -2.75
C LYS A 576 17.72 -24.26 -1.73
N LYS A 577 17.84 -23.04 -2.23
CA LYS A 577 18.27 -21.88 -1.46
C LYS A 577 17.17 -21.50 -0.46
N ILE A 578 17.44 -21.47 0.84
CA ILE A 578 16.52 -20.93 1.84
C ILE A 578 16.41 -19.42 1.63
N GLU A 579 15.30 -18.98 1.05
CA GLU A 579 15.03 -17.55 0.89
C GLU A 579 14.48 -16.97 2.20
N LEU A 580 15.00 -15.80 2.59
CA LEU A 580 14.48 -15.10 3.76
C LEU A 580 13.04 -14.61 3.49
N PRO A 581 12.13 -14.75 4.47
CA PRO A 581 10.78 -14.27 4.35
C PRO A 581 10.74 -12.76 4.07
N ASP A 582 9.70 -12.33 3.36
CA ASP A 582 9.56 -10.93 3.00
C ASP A 582 9.27 -10.05 4.21
N MET A 583 9.87 -8.87 4.27
CA MET A 583 9.77 -7.97 5.43
C MET A 583 8.34 -7.49 5.64
N ASP A 584 7.58 -7.26 4.56
CA ASP A 584 6.18 -6.85 4.64
C ASP A 584 5.29 -7.96 5.21
N ALA A 585 5.59 -9.23 4.87
CA ALA A 585 4.91 -10.38 5.47
C ALA A 585 5.20 -10.48 6.98
N ILE A 586 6.46 -10.28 7.40
CA ILE A 586 6.85 -10.31 8.83
C ILE A 586 6.16 -9.18 9.61
N LYS A 587 6.16 -7.95 9.08
CA LYS A 587 5.47 -6.80 9.71
C LYS A 587 3.98 -7.07 9.89
N GLY A 588 3.34 -7.64 8.87
CA GLY A 588 1.94 -8.08 8.94
C GLY A 588 1.70 -9.13 10.03
N MET A 589 2.58 -10.13 10.16
CA MET A 589 2.46 -11.19 11.17
C MET A 589 2.50 -10.66 12.62
N ILE A 590 3.35 -9.67 12.88
CA ILE A 590 3.55 -9.11 14.23
C ILE A 590 2.56 -7.97 14.53
N GLY A 591 1.79 -7.52 13.52
CA GLY A 591 0.90 -6.36 13.64
C GLY A 591 1.66 -5.04 13.74
N LEU A 592 2.89 -4.99 13.20
CA LEU A 592 3.71 -3.79 13.20
C LEU A 592 3.22 -2.84 12.08
N SER A 593 2.53 -1.77 12.47
CA SER A 593 2.16 -0.68 11.56
C SER A 593 2.99 0.55 11.85
N LEU A 594 3.46 1.22 10.80
CA LEU A 594 4.10 2.52 10.94
C LEU A 594 3.05 3.57 11.37
N PRO A 595 3.43 4.52 12.24
CA PRO A 595 2.56 5.64 12.56
C PRO A 595 2.31 6.48 11.30
N PRO A 596 1.14 7.13 11.18
CA PRO A 596 0.88 8.04 10.06
C PRO A 596 1.92 9.17 10.02
N LEU A 597 2.33 9.56 8.82
CA LEU A 597 3.25 10.70 8.61
C LEU A 597 2.60 12.04 8.96
N VAL A 598 1.27 12.07 9.03
CA VAL A 598 0.51 13.18 9.61
C VAL A 598 0.38 12.95 11.11
N ALA A 599 1.07 13.74 11.92
CA ALA A 599 0.87 13.75 13.36
C ALA A 599 -0.54 14.27 13.69
N ALA A 600 -1.25 13.53 14.55
CA ALA A 600 -2.58 13.87 15.08
C ALA A 600 -2.57 15.10 15.99
#